data_AF-A0A1W1D0X9-F1
#
_entry.id   AF-A0A1W1D0X9-F1
#
_cell.length_a   1.000
_cell.length_b   1.000
_cell.length_c   1.000
_cell.angle_alpha   90.00
_cell.angle_beta   90.00
_cell.angle_gamma   90.00
#
_symmetry.space_group_name_H-M   'P 1'
#
loop_
_entity.id
_entity.type
_entity.pdbx_description
1 polymer ?
#
loop_
_entity_poly.entity_id
_entity_poly.type
_entity_poly.pdbx_seq_one_letter_code
_entity_poly.pdbx_strand_id
1 'polypeptide(L)'
;MYKKKFRHEFKYYINYFEYELLSRRLAKVLKRDKYANAKGDYHIRSLYFEDANNTALFEKQSGTLVRKKYRIRIYNIEDSMIRLEKKSRIG
;
A
#
# COMPACT_ATOMS: atom_id res chain seq x y z
N MET A 1 23.63 -9.51 14.06
CA MET A 1 22.75 -9.53 12.87
C MET A 1 21.32 -9.17 13.28
N TYR A 2 20.68 -8.19 12.65
CA TYR A 2 19.28 -7.84 12.94
C TYR A 2 18.33 -8.93 12.40
N LYS A 3 17.51 -9.52 13.27
CA LYS A 3 16.48 -10.50 12.90
C LYS A 3 15.32 -9.77 12.21
N LYS A 4 15.01 -10.15 10.97
CA LYS A 4 13.95 -9.53 10.17
C LYS A 4 12.57 -9.89 10.77
N LYS A 5 11.78 -8.88 11.16
CA LYS A 5 10.41 -9.08 11.66
C LYS A 5 9.42 -9.09 10.50
N PHE A 6 8.72 -10.20 10.29
CA PHE A 6 7.67 -10.33 9.29
C PHE A 6 6.31 -9.93 9.86
N ARG A 7 5.36 -9.61 8.97
CA ARG A 7 3.99 -9.28 9.32
C ARG A 7 3.05 -10.20 8.56
N HIS A 8 1.93 -10.54 9.18
CA HIS A 8 0.82 -11.19 8.51
C HIS A 8 -0.25 -10.14 8.19
N GLU A 9 -0.66 -10.03 6.93
CA GLU A 9 -1.55 -8.97 6.44
C GLU A 9 -2.68 -9.61 5.63
N PHE A 10 -3.92 -9.47 6.11
CA PHE A 10 -5.11 -9.90 5.40
C PHE A 10 -5.74 -8.74 4.62
N LYS A 11 -6.36 -9.05 3.48
CA LYS A 11 -7.03 -8.08 2.63
C LYS A 11 -8.41 -8.60 2.27
N TYR A 12 -9.40 -7.73 2.42
CA TYR A 12 -10.79 -8.04 2.18
C TYR A 12 -11.36 -6.98 1.23
N TYR A 13 -12.21 -7.42 0.30
CA TYR A 13 -13.10 -6.49 -0.37
C TYR A 13 -14.20 -6.09 0.60
N ILE A 14 -14.55 -4.80 0.60
CA ILE A 14 -15.65 -4.26 1.38
C ILE A 14 -16.48 -3.34 0.50
N ASN A 15 -17.78 -3.28 0.77
CA ASN A 15 -18.67 -2.30 0.18
C ASN A 15 -18.68 -0.99 0.99
N TYR A 16 -19.41 0.00 0.49
CA TYR A 16 -19.47 1.32 1.12
C TYR A 16 -20.12 1.31 2.52
N PHE A 17 -21.15 0.48 2.74
CA PHE A 17 -21.80 0.37 4.05
C PHE A 17 -20.86 -0.25 5.10
N GLU A 18 -20.11 -1.28 4.70
CA GLU A 18 -19.09 -1.89 5.55
C GLU A 18 -17.97 -0.90 5.88
N TYR A 19 -17.54 -0.09 4.91
CA TYR A 19 -16.57 0.99 5.13
C TYR A 19 -17.04 1.96 6.22
N GLU A 20 -18.27 2.48 6.13
CA GLU A 20 -18.84 3.40 7.11
C GLU A 20 -18.90 2.77 8.52
N LEU A 21 -19.38 1.52 8.60
CA LEU A 21 -19.47 0.78 9.86
C LEU A 21 -18.09 0.56 10.51
N LEU A 22 -17.12 0.08 9.71
CA LEU A 22 -15.76 -0.19 10.18
C LEU A 22 -15.05 1.08 10.61
N SER A 23 -15.16 2.17 9.84
CA SER A 23 -14.56 3.47 10.15
C SER A 23 -15.02 3.98 11.52
N ARG A 24 -16.33 3.91 11.81
CA ARG A 24 -16.90 4.33 13.11
C ARG A 24 -16.44 3.46 14.27
N ARG A 25 -16.38 2.13 14.08
CA ARG A 25 -15.94 1.19 15.12
C ARG A 25 -14.45 1.35 15.42
N LEU A 26 -13.61 1.39 14.39
CA LEU A 26 -12.16 1.51 14.53
C LEU A 26 -11.74 2.85 15.14
N ALA A 27 -12.48 3.94 14.87
CA ALA A 27 -12.21 5.25 15.46
C ALA A 27 -12.31 5.28 17.00
N LYS A 28 -12.94 4.27 17.63
CA LYS A 28 -13.01 4.16 19.09
C LYS A 28 -11.76 3.55 19.72
N VAL A 29 -10.95 2.83 18.94
CA VAL A 29 -9.79 2.09 19.45
C VAL A 29 -8.47 2.44 18.75
N LEU A 30 -8.53 3.09 17.59
CA LEU A 30 -7.37 3.56 16.83
C LEU A 30 -7.36 5.09 16.75
N LYS A 31 -6.16 5.67 16.83
CA LYS A 31 -5.95 7.10 16.56
C LYS A 31 -5.97 7.33 15.05
N ARG A 32 -6.59 8.44 14.63
CA ARG A 32 -6.51 8.93 13.25
C ARG A 32 -5.05 9.20 12.87
N ASP A 33 -4.71 8.98 11.61
CA ASP A 33 -3.39 9.31 11.07
C ASP A 33 -3.21 10.83 11.07
N LYS A 34 -2.11 11.31 11.65
CA LYS A 34 -1.80 12.74 11.78
C LYS A 34 -1.45 13.41 10.45
N TYR A 35 -1.13 12.63 9.43
CA TYR A 35 -0.82 13.15 8.08
C TYR A 35 -2.05 13.26 7.18
N ALA A 36 -3.22 12.84 7.68
CA ALA A 36 -4.46 13.00 6.95
C ALA A 36 -4.97 14.43 7.00
N ASN A 37 -5.75 14.83 5.99
CA ASN A 37 -6.37 16.15 5.92
C ASN A 37 -7.54 16.29 6.91
N ALA A 38 -8.26 17.42 6.86
CA ALA A 38 -9.41 17.69 7.73
C ALA A 38 -10.56 16.66 7.62
N LYS A 39 -10.68 15.95 6.49
CA LYS A 39 -11.66 14.87 6.29
C LYS A 39 -11.14 13.52 6.83
N GLY A 40 -9.85 13.45 7.17
CA GLY A 40 -9.17 12.25 7.62
C GLY A 40 -8.74 11.32 6.50
N ASP A 41 -8.57 11.85 5.29
CA ASP A 41 -8.04 11.13 4.14
C ASP A 41 -6.80 11.82 3.55
N TYR A 42 -6.18 11.16 2.57
CA TYR A 42 -5.16 11.71 1.71
C TYR A 42 -5.19 10.96 0.37
N HIS A 43 -4.94 11.67 -0.72
CA HIS A 43 -4.92 11.04 -2.04
C HIS A 43 -3.56 10.38 -2.29
N ILE A 44 -3.55 9.12 -2.71
CA ILE A 44 -2.32 8.40 -3.05
C ILE A 44 -2.36 8.06 -4.54
N ARG A 45 -1.32 8.46 -5.28
CA ARG A 45 -1.08 7.99 -6.64
C ARG A 45 0.22 7.19 -6.67
N SER A 46 0.20 6.02 -7.28
CA SER A 46 1.36 5.14 -7.41
C SER A 46 1.49 4.67 -8.85
N LEU A 47 2.62 4.99 -9.50
CA LEU A 47 2.97 4.47 -10.81
C LEU A 47 3.96 3.31 -10.61
N TYR A 48 3.56 2.10 -11.02
CA TYR A 48 4.42 0.93 -10.95
C TYR A 48 5.32 0.85 -12.18
N PHE A 49 6.56 0.45 -11.97
CA PHE A 49 7.51 0.18 -13.04
C PHE A 49 7.49 -1.30 -13.40
N GLU A 50 7.81 -1.54 -14.66
CA GLU A 50 7.92 -2.86 -15.27
C GLU A 50 9.16 -2.87 -16.18
N ASP A 51 9.64 -4.05 -16.54
CA ASP A 51 10.65 -4.19 -17.59
C ASP A 51 10.03 -4.49 -18.97
N ALA A 52 10.84 -4.50 -20.01
CA ALA A 52 10.39 -4.80 -21.38
C ALA A 52 9.74 -6.20 -21.53
N ASN A 53 10.00 -7.11 -20.58
CA ASN A 53 9.53 -8.49 -20.61
C ASN A 53 8.30 -8.73 -19.71
N ASN A 54 7.77 -7.69 -19.06
CA ASN A 54 6.69 -7.79 -18.09
C ASN A 54 6.98 -8.75 -16.91
N THR A 55 8.24 -8.84 -16.48
CA THR A 55 8.66 -9.81 -15.45
C THR A 55 7.86 -9.64 -14.15
N ALA A 56 7.66 -8.41 -13.66
CA ALA A 56 6.98 -8.19 -12.39
C ALA A 56 5.48 -8.53 -12.45
N LEU A 57 4.85 -8.37 -13.62
CA LEU A 57 3.49 -8.82 -13.91
C LEU A 57 3.41 -10.35 -13.82
N PHE A 58 4.29 -11.07 -14.52
CA PHE A 58 4.28 -12.52 -14.53
C PHE A 58 4.62 -13.12 -13.15
N GLU A 59 5.63 -12.61 -12.45
CA GLU A 59 5.94 -13.00 -11.05
C GLU A 59 4.76 -12.73 -10.10
N LYS A 60 3.96 -11.69 -10.39
CA LYS A 60 2.77 -11.38 -9.60
C LYS A 60 1.70 -12.45 -9.80
N GLN A 61 1.42 -12.79 -11.06
CA GLN A 61 0.36 -13.73 -11.47
C GLN A 61 0.68 -15.18 -11.09
N SER A 62 1.93 -15.62 -11.30
CA SER A 62 2.38 -16.98 -10.97
C SER A 62 2.47 -17.25 -9.46
N GLY A 63 2.30 -16.23 -8.63
CA GLY A 63 2.36 -16.37 -7.18
C GLY A 63 3.79 -16.49 -6.63
N THR A 64 4.83 -16.13 -7.40
CA THR A 64 6.23 -16.19 -6.96
C THR A 64 6.41 -15.59 -5.56
N LEU A 65 6.98 -16.38 -4.64
CA LEU A 65 7.15 -16.01 -3.23
C LEU A 65 8.24 -14.96 -3.00
N VAL A 66 9.27 -14.98 -3.85
CA VAL A 66 10.34 -13.99 -3.86
C VAL A 66 10.15 -13.08 -5.07
N ARG A 67 9.66 -11.87 -4.84
CA ARG A 67 9.41 -10.90 -5.92
C ARG A 67 9.59 -9.47 -5.47
N LYS A 68 9.88 -8.59 -6.42
CA LYS A 68 10.09 -7.16 -6.18
C LYS A 68 9.05 -6.34 -6.95
N LYS A 69 8.67 -5.20 -6.38
CA LYS A 69 7.86 -4.19 -7.06
C LYS A 69 8.51 -2.83 -6.86
N TYR A 70 8.62 -2.08 -7.95
CA TYR A 70 9.12 -0.72 -7.95
C TYR A 70 7.99 0.24 -8.29
N ARG A 71 7.95 1.38 -7.62
CA ARG A 71 6.97 2.43 -7.92
C ARG A 71 7.51 3.81 -7.57
N ILE A 72 7.03 4.83 -8.27
CA ILE A 72 7.01 6.19 -7.75
C ILE A 72 5.65 6.45 -7.12
N ARG A 73 5.65 7.19 -6.02
CA ARG A 73 4.44 7.56 -5.29
C ARG A 73 4.44 9.05 -4.99
N ILE A 74 3.28 9.66 -5.18
CA ILE A 74 2.97 11.02 -4.75
C ILE A 74 1.74 11.02 -3.85
N TYR A 75 1.59 12.09 -3.08
CA TYR A 75 0.48 12.33 -2.17
C TYR A 75 -0.24 13.62 -2.57
N ASN A 76 -1.55 13.67 -2.36
CA ASN A 76 -2.38 14.86 -2.56
C ASN A 76 -2.30 15.51 -3.95
N ILE A 77 -1.89 14.74 -4.97
CA ILE A 77 -1.76 15.21 -6.36
C ILE A 77 -0.69 16.32 -6.47
N GLU A 78 0.30 16.31 -5.57
CA GLU A 78 1.41 17.25 -5.54
C GLU A 78 2.73 16.54 -5.89
N ASP A 79 3.60 17.22 -6.63
CA ASP A 79 4.93 16.73 -7.03
C ASP A 79 6.08 17.30 -6.17
N SER A 80 5.74 18.13 -5.17
CA SER A 80 6.68 18.67 -4.17
C SER A 80 7.51 17.58 -3.48
N MET A 81 6.96 16.36 -3.35
CA MET A 81 7.68 15.17 -2.91
C MET A 81 7.31 13.94 -3.74
N ILE A 82 8.29 13.40 -4.47
CA ILE A 82 8.15 12.14 -5.21
C ILE A 82 8.99 11.06 -4.52
N ARG A 83 8.36 9.96 -4.11
CA ARG A 83 9.04 8.83 -3.47
C ARG A 83 9.28 7.70 -4.44
N LEU A 84 10.55 7.33 -4.66
CA LEU A 84 10.91 6.06 -5.30
C LEU A 84 10.92 4.95 -4.24
N GLU A 85 10.07 3.95 -4.42
CA GLU A 85 9.85 2.88 -3.43
C GLU A 85 10.08 1.49 -4.04
N LYS A 86 10.64 0.60 -3.22
CA LYS A 86 10.79 -0.84 -3.53
C LYS A 86 10.09 -1.67 -2.46
N LYS A 87 9.16 -2.53 -2.87
CA LYS A 87 8.55 -3.55 -2.01
C LYS A 87 9.11 -4.93 -2.36
N SER A 88 9.66 -5.63 -1.38
CA SER A 88 10.11 -7.02 -1.52
C SER A 88 9.18 -7.96 -0.75
N ARG A 89 8.67 -8.98 -1.43
CA ARG A 89 8.04 -10.12 -0.79
C ARG A 89 9.07 -11.24 -0.69
N ILE A 90 9.17 -11.84 0.49
CA ILE A 90 10.00 -12.98 0.80
C ILE A 90 9.15 -13.81 1.76
N GLY A 91 8.67 -14.98 1.33
CA GLY A 91 7.84 -15.89 2.12
C GLY A 91 6.66 -15.21 2.81
#